data_AF-A0A952IXG1-F1
#
_entry.id   AF-A0A952IXG1-F1
#
_cell.length_a   1.000
_cell.length_b   1.000
_cell.length_c   1.000
_cell.angle_alpha   90.00
_cell.angle_beta   90.00
_cell.angle_gamma   90.00
#
_symmetry.space_group_name_H-M   'P 1'
#
loop_
_entity.id
_entity.type
_entity.pdbx_description
1 polymer ?
#
loop_
_entity_poly.entity_id
_entity_poly.type
_entity_poly.pdbx_seq_one_letter_code
_entity_poly.pdbx_strand_id
1 'polypeptide(L)'
;MSDLPTQLTICEEGPREGFQIEPGPIASEDKVALINALSRTGVPEMQVCSFVSPRLVPGWADADTVVNQMQPDPAVKCIALWFNQKGLDRAIQHRDKLHLTGSIHLAASEAFSISNLNRDRASNLAAMRQQTQHHLEAGVPVNKLTIMAAFGCNFAGNITDAQVLSCIQDGIDIAADSATDITDVALCDTMGWANPSLIDSVVGKVRSRWPDLTIHLHLHDTRGLGIANAQAGLRLGVTHFDTTVGGLGGCPFAAHKGAPGNIATEELVMLAEEQGIATGIDLDALIEVGHMAENIVGHPLPSAALRGGSLSSFRSRASKTNHQLQH
;
A
#
# COMPACT_ATOMS: atom_id res chain seq x y z
N MET A 1 -8.02 23.54 17.05
CA MET A 1 -8.40 22.24 16.50
C MET A 1 -7.43 21.97 15.36
N SER A 2 -6.75 20.84 15.32
CA SER A 2 -5.82 20.55 14.23
C SER A 2 -6.62 20.30 12.95
N ASP A 3 -6.09 20.70 11.80
CA ASP A 3 -6.64 20.38 10.47
C ASP A 3 -6.33 18.92 10.04
N LEU A 4 -5.94 18.08 11.00
CA LEU A 4 -5.59 16.67 10.77
C LEU A 4 -6.86 15.80 10.81
N PRO A 5 -6.88 14.68 10.07
CA PRO A 5 -7.96 13.71 10.18
C PRO A 5 -8.03 13.11 11.58
N THR A 6 -9.21 12.67 11.99
CA THR A 6 -9.41 12.00 13.29
C THR A 6 -9.14 10.50 13.24
N GLN A 7 -9.12 9.91 12.04
CA GLN A 7 -8.91 8.49 11.82
C GLN A 7 -8.16 8.23 10.50
N LEU A 8 -7.29 7.21 10.50
CA LEU A 8 -6.63 6.67 9.30
C LEU A 8 -7.11 5.25 9.03
N THR A 9 -7.12 4.91 7.75
CA THR A 9 -7.27 3.56 7.22
C THR A 9 -5.94 3.15 6.63
N ILE A 10 -5.41 2.01 7.08
CA ILE A 10 -4.15 1.45 6.57
C ILE A 10 -4.45 0.15 5.82
N CYS A 11 -3.91 0.04 4.60
CA CYS A 11 -3.84 -1.20 3.86
C CYS A 11 -2.45 -1.81 4.04
N GLU A 12 -2.38 -2.91 4.80
CA GLU A 12 -1.15 -3.65 5.05
C GLU A 12 -0.82 -4.54 3.84
N GLU A 13 0.21 -4.18 3.09
CA GLU A 13 0.65 -4.89 1.89
C GLU A 13 1.86 -5.80 2.11
N GLY A 14 2.41 -5.87 3.32
CA GLY A 14 3.61 -6.62 3.67
C GLY A 14 3.57 -8.09 3.25
N PRO A 15 2.46 -8.83 3.45
CA PRO A 15 2.34 -10.18 2.92
C PRO A 15 2.57 -10.21 1.41
N ARG A 16 1.84 -9.42 0.61
CA ARG A 16 1.97 -9.41 -0.86
C ARG A 16 3.27 -8.78 -1.36
N GLU A 17 3.48 -7.49 -1.09
CA GLU A 17 4.59 -6.69 -1.63
C GLU A 17 5.92 -7.08 -1.03
N GLY A 18 5.94 -7.27 0.30
CA GLY A 18 7.13 -7.68 1.02
C GLY A 18 7.72 -8.95 0.45
N PHE A 19 6.95 -10.03 0.50
CA PHE A 19 7.42 -11.35 0.07
C PHE A 19 7.70 -11.48 -1.42
N GLN A 20 7.13 -10.62 -2.26
CA GLN A 20 7.30 -10.69 -3.71
C GLN A 20 8.76 -10.44 -4.15
N ILE A 21 9.52 -9.64 -3.39
CA ILE A 21 10.90 -9.27 -3.75
C ILE A 21 11.97 -10.04 -2.99
N GLU A 22 11.57 -10.86 -2.01
CA GLU A 22 12.51 -11.60 -1.19
C GLU A 22 13.24 -12.66 -2.02
N PRO A 23 14.57 -12.82 -1.84
CA PRO A 23 15.41 -13.64 -2.72
C PRO A 23 15.19 -15.14 -2.56
N GLY A 24 14.54 -15.57 -1.48
CA GLY A 24 14.32 -16.98 -1.15
C GLY A 24 12.84 -17.37 -1.21
N PRO A 25 12.53 -18.68 -1.40
CA PRO A 25 11.17 -19.14 -1.24
C PRO A 25 10.78 -19.04 0.23
N ILE A 26 9.77 -18.22 0.52
CA ILE A 26 9.12 -18.19 1.83
C ILE A 26 8.07 -19.30 1.83
N ALA A 27 8.10 -20.16 2.86
CA ALA A 27 7.18 -21.28 2.95
C ALA A 27 5.73 -20.78 3.09
N SER A 28 4.77 -21.52 2.53
CA SER A 28 3.34 -21.15 2.64
C SER A 28 2.89 -21.01 4.09
N GLU A 29 3.44 -21.85 4.99
CA GLU A 29 3.17 -21.84 6.42
C GLU A 29 3.60 -20.51 7.08
N ASP A 30 4.77 -19.98 6.70
CA ASP A 30 5.25 -18.69 7.20
C ASP A 30 4.41 -17.53 6.69
N LYS A 31 3.97 -17.59 5.42
CA LYS A 31 3.06 -16.57 4.85
C LYS A 31 1.73 -16.55 5.59
N VAL A 32 1.17 -17.74 5.82
CA VAL A 32 -0.08 -17.91 6.58
C VAL A 32 0.09 -17.43 8.02
N ALA A 33 1.21 -17.77 8.67
CA ALA A 33 1.50 -17.32 10.02
C ALA A 33 1.54 -15.78 10.10
N LEU A 34 2.23 -15.12 9.16
CA LEU A 34 2.30 -13.65 9.14
C LEU A 34 0.92 -13.02 8.91
N ILE A 35 0.14 -13.49 7.93
CA ILE A 35 -1.21 -12.97 7.66
C ILE A 35 -2.10 -13.09 8.90
N ASN A 36 -2.10 -14.26 9.54
CA ASN A 36 -2.91 -14.49 10.73
C ASN A 36 -2.47 -13.62 11.91
N ALA A 37 -1.15 -13.42 12.09
CA ALA A 37 -0.61 -12.56 13.14
C ALA A 37 -0.97 -11.08 12.89
N LEU A 38 -0.76 -10.59 11.67
CA LEU A 38 -1.14 -9.23 11.25
C LEU A 38 -2.63 -8.98 11.49
N SER A 39 -3.51 -9.92 11.14
CA SER A 39 -4.96 -9.74 11.29
C SER A 39 -5.39 -9.49 12.75
N ARG A 40 -4.59 -9.91 13.72
CA ARG A 40 -4.86 -9.74 15.17
C ARG A 40 -4.34 -8.41 15.72
N THR A 41 -3.62 -7.64 14.92
CA THR A 41 -3.12 -6.31 15.31
C THR A 41 -4.20 -5.23 15.17
N GLY A 42 -5.32 -5.51 14.49
CA GLY A 42 -6.38 -4.53 14.23
C GLY A 42 -6.26 -3.81 12.88
N VAL A 43 -5.34 -4.22 11.99
CA VAL A 43 -5.28 -3.70 10.61
C VAL A 43 -6.64 -3.91 9.91
N PRO A 44 -7.24 -2.87 9.31
CA PRO A 44 -8.59 -2.98 8.75
C PRO A 44 -8.61 -3.66 7.38
N GLU A 45 -7.53 -3.53 6.61
CA GLU A 45 -7.39 -4.07 5.27
C GLU A 45 -5.98 -4.63 5.07
N MET A 46 -5.88 -5.77 4.39
CA MET A 46 -4.61 -6.44 4.15
C MET A 46 -4.59 -7.06 2.76
N GLN A 47 -3.50 -6.84 2.03
CA GLN A 47 -3.26 -7.49 0.76
C GLN A 47 -2.44 -8.76 0.96
N VAL A 48 -3.12 -9.90 0.87
CA VAL A 48 -2.61 -11.17 1.39
C VAL A 48 -1.86 -12.00 0.36
N CYS A 49 -2.09 -11.78 -0.94
CA CYS A 49 -1.41 -12.54 -2.00
C CYS A 49 -1.49 -11.87 -3.38
N SER A 50 -0.81 -12.48 -4.36
CA SER A 50 -0.83 -12.05 -5.77
C SER A 50 -1.10 -13.23 -6.70
N PHE A 51 -2.18 -13.19 -7.48
CA PHE A 51 -2.52 -14.17 -8.51
C PHE A 51 -1.83 -13.83 -9.85
N VAL A 52 -0.50 -13.75 -9.82
CA VAL A 52 0.34 -13.45 -10.98
C VAL A 52 0.97 -14.70 -11.57
N SER A 53 1.72 -14.54 -12.67
CA SER A 53 2.45 -15.66 -13.27
C SER A 53 3.52 -16.17 -12.31
N PRO A 54 3.50 -17.46 -11.91
CA PRO A 54 4.55 -18.06 -11.07
C PRO A 54 5.94 -18.03 -11.72
N ARG A 55 6.00 -17.86 -13.05
CA ARG A 55 7.26 -17.69 -13.78
C ARG A 55 7.87 -16.31 -13.53
N LEU A 56 7.04 -15.27 -13.44
CA LEU A 56 7.49 -13.89 -13.24
C LEU A 56 7.69 -13.58 -11.76
N VAL A 57 6.83 -14.14 -10.91
CA VAL A 57 6.89 -13.97 -9.45
C VAL A 57 6.79 -15.35 -8.79
N PRO A 58 7.91 -16.09 -8.67
CA PRO A 58 7.91 -17.42 -8.09
C PRO A 58 7.45 -17.47 -6.63
N GLY A 59 7.67 -16.39 -5.88
CA GLY A 59 7.24 -16.24 -4.49
C GLY A 59 5.72 -16.35 -4.28
N TRP A 60 4.92 -16.25 -5.34
CA TRP A 60 3.46 -16.37 -5.29
C TRP A 60 2.90 -17.57 -6.06
N ALA A 61 3.74 -18.56 -6.37
CA ALA A 61 3.31 -19.82 -6.99
C ALA A 61 2.26 -20.56 -6.14
N ASP A 62 2.31 -20.39 -4.82
CA ASP A 62 1.49 -21.04 -3.79
C ASP A 62 0.33 -20.16 -3.29
N ALA A 63 -0.04 -19.09 -4.00
CA ALA A 63 -1.08 -18.15 -3.58
C ALA A 63 -2.41 -18.84 -3.20
N ASP A 64 -2.84 -19.83 -3.98
CA ASP A 64 -4.07 -20.60 -3.69
C ASP A 64 -3.97 -21.38 -2.39
N THR A 65 -2.80 -21.93 -2.07
CA THR A 65 -2.56 -22.64 -0.81
C THR A 65 -2.64 -21.68 0.38
N VAL A 66 -2.01 -20.52 0.27
CA VAL A 66 -2.00 -19.49 1.32
C VAL A 66 -3.42 -18.99 1.60
N VAL A 67 -4.18 -18.61 0.57
CA VAL A 67 -5.58 -18.15 0.73
C VAL A 67 -6.47 -19.24 1.31
N ASN A 68 -6.21 -20.50 0.98
CA ASN A 68 -6.99 -21.60 1.55
C ASN A 68 -6.73 -21.85 3.04
N GLN A 69 -5.48 -21.65 3.49
CA GLN A 69 -5.03 -21.99 4.84
C GLN A 69 -5.09 -20.82 5.83
N MET A 70 -5.08 -19.57 5.35
CA MET A 70 -5.20 -18.40 6.22
C MET A 70 -6.51 -18.40 6.99
N GLN A 71 -6.44 -17.90 8.22
CA GLN A 71 -7.55 -17.73 9.15
C GLN A 71 -7.44 -16.33 9.78
N PRO A 72 -7.58 -15.27 8.97
CA PRO A 72 -7.53 -13.90 9.47
C PRO A 72 -8.74 -13.63 10.37
N ASP A 73 -8.64 -12.62 11.22
CA ASP A 73 -9.80 -12.08 11.92
C ASP A 73 -10.89 -11.68 10.90
N PRO A 74 -12.16 -12.12 11.08
CA PRO A 74 -13.24 -11.83 10.14
C PRO A 74 -13.54 -10.34 9.90
N ALA A 75 -13.09 -9.46 10.80
CA ALA A 75 -13.23 -8.02 10.64
C ALA A 75 -12.25 -7.43 9.59
N VAL A 76 -11.21 -8.17 9.22
CA VAL A 76 -10.16 -7.70 8.30
C VAL A 76 -10.57 -7.96 6.86
N LYS A 77 -10.51 -6.92 6.04
CA LYS A 77 -10.73 -7.02 4.61
C LYS A 77 -9.47 -7.58 3.93
N CYS A 78 -9.49 -8.86 3.59
CA CYS A 78 -8.40 -9.47 2.83
C CYS A 78 -8.58 -9.24 1.32
N ILE A 79 -7.64 -8.57 0.67
CA ILE A 79 -7.61 -8.34 -0.77
C ILE A 79 -6.47 -9.11 -1.43
N ALA A 80 -6.54 -9.31 -2.75
CA ALA A 80 -5.48 -9.92 -3.53
C ALA A 80 -5.18 -9.10 -4.79
N LEU A 81 -3.98 -9.27 -5.35
CA LEU A 81 -3.58 -8.59 -6.58
C LEU A 81 -3.67 -9.51 -7.80
N TRP A 82 -4.07 -8.97 -8.94
CA TRP A 82 -3.97 -9.63 -10.24
C TRP A 82 -3.79 -8.59 -11.36
N PHE A 83 -3.22 -9.01 -12.49
CA PHE A 83 -2.96 -8.12 -13.65
C PHE A 83 -3.54 -8.63 -14.97
N ASN A 84 -4.15 -9.82 -14.99
CA ASN A 84 -4.70 -10.41 -16.21
C ASN A 84 -5.91 -11.30 -15.91
N GLN A 85 -6.57 -11.76 -16.97
CA GLN A 85 -7.77 -12.59 -16.87
C GLN A 85 -7.55 -13.87 -16.06
N LYS A 86 -6.43 -14.57 -16.27
CA LYS A 86 -6.14 -15.81 -15.53
C LYS A 86 -5.98 -15.57 -14.03
N GLY A 87 -5.40 -14.43 -13.64
CA GLY A 87 -5.27 -14.02 -12.26
C GLY A 87 -6.63 -13.67 -11.65
N LEU A 88 -7.47 -12.95 -12.41
CA LEU A 88 -8.85 -12.66 -12.02
C LEU A 88 -9.65 -13.96 -11.83
N ASP A 89 -9.60 -14.89 -12.78
CA ASP A 89 -10.31 -16.17 -12.71
C ASP A 89 -9.92 -16.98 -11.46
N ARG A 90 -8.63 -16.95 -11.06
CA ARG A 90 -8.16 -17.54 -9.80
C ARG A 90 -8.70 -16.81 -8.58
N ALA A 91 -8.62 -15.48 -8.56
CA ALA A 91 -9.15 -14.68 -7.45
C ALA A 91 -10.65 -14.93 -7.21
N ILE A 92 -11.42 -15.10 -8.29
CA ILE A 92 -12.85 -15.40 -8.25
C ILE A 92 -13.17 -16.70 -7.52
N GLN A 93 -12.27 -17.69 -7.57
CA GLN A 93 -12.46 -18.97 -6.87
C GLN A 93 -12.44 -18.83 -5.34
N HIS A 94 -11.92 -17.70 -4.83
CA HIS A 94 -11.76 -17.43 -3.39
C HIS A 94 -12.61 -16.24 -2.91
N ARG A 95 -13.74 -15.93 -3.58
CA ARG A 95 -14.65 -14.82 -3.19
C ARG A 95 -15.25 -14.95 -1.80
N ASP A 96 -15.27 -16.16 -1.25
CA ASP A 96 -15.71 -16.43 0.12
C ASP A 96 -14.69 -15.95 1.17
N LYS A 97 -13.43 -15.74 0.77
CA LYS A 97 -12.32 -15.33 1.65
C LYS A 97 -11.69 -13.99 1.27
N LEU A 98 -11.86 -13.56 0.03
CA LEU A 98 -11.25 -12.35 -0.51
C LEU A 98 -12.29 -11.32 -0.90
N HIS A 99 -12.03 -10.08 -0.49
CA HIS A 99 -12.72 -8.92 -1.01
C HIS A 99 -12.10 -8.54 -2.36
N LEU A 100 -12.83 -8.81 -3.45
CA LEU A 100 -12.35 -8.51 -4.79
C LEU A 100 -12.77 -7.11 -5.21
N THR A 101 -11.79 -6.25 -5.49
CA THR A 101 -12.00 -4.93 -6.09
C THR A 101 -11.01 -4.73 -7.24
N GLY A 102 -11.50 -4.24 -8.36
CA GLY A 102 -10.68 -3.88 -9.52
C GLY A 102 -10.15 -2.46 -9.39
N SER A 103 -9.01 -2.22 -10.05
CA SER A 103 -8.43 -0.88 -10.18
C SER A 103 -7.95 -0.65 -11.61
N ILE A 104 -8.12 0.58 -12.10
CA ILE A 104 -7.55 1.05 -13.35
C ILE A 104 -6.12 1.53 -13.07
N HIS A 105 -5.15 0.79 -13.59
CA HIS A 105 -3.73 1.03 -13.34
C HIS A 105 -3.08 1.83 -14.47
N LEU A 106 -2.68 3.06 -14.17
CA LEU A 106 -2.02 3.96 -15.10
C LEU A 106 -0.68 4.42 -14.53
N ALA A 107 0.15 5.02 -15.37
CA ALA A 107 1.41 5.63 -14.96
C ALA A 107 1.50 7.05 -15.50
N ALA A 108 1.88 8.00 -14.64
CA ALA A 108 2.11 9.38 -15.04
C ALA A 108 3.35 9.54 -15.96
N SER A 109 4.23 8.52 -15.96
CA SER A 109 5.42 8.42 -16.79
C SER A 109 5.25 7.37 -17.88
N GLU A 110 5.26 7.78 -19.15
CA GLU A 110 5.22 6.85 -20.28
C GLU A 110 6.49 5.99 -20.37
N ALA A 111 7.67 6.56 -20.08
CA ALA A 111 8.91 5.79 -20.04
C ALA A 111 8.87 4.68 -18.97
N PHE A 112 8.23 4.95 -17.83
CA PHE A 112 7.98 3.92 -16.82
C PHE A 112 7.00 2.87 -17.32
N SER A 113 5.88 3.27 -17.94
CA SER A 113 4.91 2.34 -18.53
C SER A 113 5.55 1.40 -19.55
N ILE A 114 6.40 1.92 -20.44
CA ILE A 114 7.12 1.11 -21.43
C ILE A 114 8.09 0.17 -20.72
N SER A 115 8.88 0.64 -19.76
CA SER A 115 9.84 -0.21 -19.05
C SER A 115 9.17 -1.30 -18.19
N ASN A 116 8.03 -0.99 -17.57
CA ASN A 116 7.37 -1.88 -16.62
C ASN A 116 6.37 -2.83 -17.30
N LEU A 117 5.60 -2.32 -18.27
CA LEU A 117 4.48 -3.02 -18.89
C LEU A 117 4.70 -3.34 -20.37
N ASN A 118 5.78 -2.83 -20.98
CA ASN A 118 6.01 -2.88 -22.42
C ASN A 118 4.82 -2.29 -23.23
N ARG A 119 4.26 -1.18 -22.73
CA ARG A 119 3.12 -0.46 -23.32
C ARG A 119 3.35 1.04 -23.26
N ASP A 120 3.14 1.72 -24.38
CA ASP A 120 2.97 3.18 -24.41
C ASP A 120 1.64 3.60 -23.76
N ARG A 121 1.41 4.91 -23.65
CA ARG A 121 0.19 5.42 -23.00
C ARG A 121 -1.07 4.92 -23.71
N ALA A 122 -1.15 5.06 -25.04
CA ALA A 122 -2.33 4.70 -25.81
C ALA A 122 -2.69 3.20 -25.66
N SER A 123 -1.67 2.34 -25.74
CA SER A 123 -1.83 0.89 -25.57
C SER A 123 -2.25 0.52 -24.14
N ASN A 124 -1.73 1.23 -23.12
CA ASN A 124 -2.14 0.98 -21.75
C ASN A 124 -3.59 1.42 -21.49
N LEU A 125 -4.02 2.57 -22.04
CA LEU A 125 -5.42 3.01 -21.94
C LEU A 125 -6.38 2.02 -22.58
N ALA A 126 -6.05 1.50 -23.77
CA ALA A 126 -6.86 0.47 -24.43
C ALA A 126 -6.94 -0.81 -23.58
N ALA A 127 -5.82 -1.25 -23.02
CA ALA A 127 -5.78 -2.41 -22.13
C ALA A 127 -6.62 -2.20 -20.86
N MET A 128 -6.59 -1.00 -20.26
CA MET A 128 -7.37 -0.70 -19.07
C MET A 128 -8.87 -0.61 -19.33
N ARG A 129 -9.30 -0.15 -20.51
CA ARG A 129 -10.72 -0.25 -20.92
C ARG A 129 -11.19 -1.71 -20.97
N GLN A 130 -10.44 -2.56 -21.68
CA GLN A 130 -10.77 -3.97 -21.77
C GLN A 130 -10.77 -4.65 -20.40
N GLN A 131 -9.76 -4.35 -19.58
CA GLN A 131 -9.65 -4.90 -18.24
C GLN A 131 -10.84 -4.47 -17.38
N THR A 132 -11.20 -3.19 -17.38
CA THR A 132 -12.36 -2.67 -16.62
C THR A 132 -13.63 -3.42 -16.99
N GLN A 133 -13.90 -3.59 -18.29
CA GLN A 133 -15.05 -4.36 -18.75
C GLN A 133 -15.04 -5.81 -18.23
N HIS A 134 -13.92 -6.51 -18.32
CA HIS A 134 -13.83 -7.89 -17.82
C HIS A 134 -14.07 -8.00 -16.30
N HIS A 135 -13.66 -7.00 -15.52
CA HIS A 135 -13.94 -6.98 -14.08
C HIS A 135 -15.44 -6.85 -13.82
N LEU A 136 -16.09 -5.91 -14.51
CA LEU A 136 -17.52 -5.68 -14.37
C LEU A 136 -18.35 -6.89 -14.83
N GLU A 137 -17.98 -7.53 -15.94
CA GLU A 137 -18.61 -8.77 -16.44
C GLU A 137 -18.48 -9.93 -15.43
N ALA A 138 -17.38 -9.96 -14.69
CA ALA A 138 -17.18 -10.92 -13.62
C ALA A 138 -17.88 -10.52 -12.31
N GLY A 139 -18.55 -9.37 -12.23
CA GLY A 139 -19.13 -8.87 -10.98
C GLY A 139 -18.06 -8.49 -9.95
N VAL A 140 -16.92 -7.96 -10.40
CA VAL A 140 -15.91 -7.30 -9.55
C VAL A 140 -16.05 -5.79 -9.76
N PRO A 141 -16.36 -5.01 -8.71
CA PRO A 141 -16.49 -3.55 -8.84
C PRO A 141 -15.15 -2.93 -9.24
N VAL A 142 -15.19 -1.85 -10.02
CA VAL A 142 -14.01 -1.05 -10.37
C VAL A 142 -14.28 0.39 -9.97
N ASN A 143 -13.71 0.79 -8.83
CA ASN A 143 -13.93 2.10 -8.22
C ASN A 143 -12.63 2.83 -7.81
N LYS A 144 -11.47 2.21 -8.06
CA LYS A 144 -10.15 2.76 -7.72
C LYS A 144 -9.33 3.05 -8.98
N LEU A 145 -8.64 4.19 -8.99
CA LEU A 145 -7.53 4.48 -9.88
C LEU A 145 -6.21 4.28 -9.14
N THR A 146 -5.22 3.69 -9.80
CA THR A 146 -3.84 3.59 -9.29
C THR A 146 -2.91 4.30 -10.25
N ILE A 147 -2.28 5.38 -9.79
CA ILE A 147 -1.38 6.23 -10.59
C ILE A 147 0.07 5.99 -10.15
N MET A 148 0.78 5.18 -10.91
CA MET A 148 2.20 4.89 -10.71
C MET A 148 3.09 6.06 -11.16
N ALA A 149 4.29 6.14 -10.58
CA ALA A 149 5.27 7.19 -10.85
C ALA A 149 4.68 8.60 -10.72
N ALA A 150 3.77 8.81 -9.74
CA ALA A 150 3.05 10.07 -9.58
C ALA A 150 3.96 11.23 -9.15
N PHE A 151 5.10 10.91 -8.52
CA PHE A 151 5.99 11.89 -7.89
C PHE A 151 7.38 11.97 -8.54
N GLY A 152 7.65 11.16 -9.56
CA GLY A 152 8.95 11.12 -10.21
C GLY A 152 9.21 9.78 -10.88
N CYS A 153 10.25 9.74 -11.72
CA CYS A 153 10.57 8.57 -12.52
C CYS A 153 12.07 8.42 -12.75
N ASN A 154 12.62 7.23 -12.47
CA ASN A 154 14.02 6.91 -12.78
C ASN A 154 14.34 6.94 -14.29
N PHE A 155 13.34 6.82 -15.15
CA PHE A 155 13.50 6.80 -16.62
C PHE A 155 13.20 8.15 -17.29
N ALA A 156 12.43 9.03 -16.64
CA ALA A 156 11.97 10.30 -17.23
C ALA A 156 12.33 11.54 -16.40
N GLY A 157 12.86 11.35 -15.18
CA GLY A 157 13.12 12.42 -14.23
C GLY A 157 11.84 12.94 -13.58
N ASN A 158 11.73 14.27 -13.55
CA ASN A 158 10.62 14.96 -12.91
C ASN A 158 9.30 14.70 -13.64
N ILE A 159 8.25 14.38 -12.87
CA ILE A 159 6.88 14.28 -13.35
C ILE A 159 6.13 15.52 -12.90
N THR A 160 5.49 16.20 -13.85
CA THR A 160 4.74 17.42 -13.57
C THR A 160 3.34 17.11 -13.06
N ASP A 161 2.78 17.99 -12.25
CA ASP A 161 1.40 17.86 -11.77
C ASP A 161 0.40 17.74 -12.93
N ALA A 162 0.65 18.43 -14.05
CA ALA A 162 -0.20 18.34 -15.24
C ALA A 162 -0.22 16.93 -15.84
N GLN A 163 0.91 16.22 -15.82
CA GLN A 163 0.97 14.82 -16.26
C GLN A 163 0.15 13.91 -15.33
N VAL A 164 0.25 14.10 -14.01
CA VAL A 164 -0.52 13.33 -13.02
C VAL A 164 -2.02 13.59 -13.17
N LEU A 165 -2.44 14.85 -13.24
CA LEU A 165 -3.85 15.23 -13.43
C LEU A 165 -4.40 14.71 -14.75
N SER A 166 -3.63 14.77 -15.84
CA SER A 166 -4.05 14.19 -17.11
C SER A 166 -4.19 12.67 -17.02
N CYS A 167 -3.31 11.99 -16.29
CA CYS A 167 -3.39 10.54 -16.08
C CYS A 167 -4.63 10.14 -15.27
N ILE A 168 -5.00 10.92 -14.24
CA ILE A 168 -6.23 10.71 -13.48
C ILE A 168 -7.46 10.94 -14.37
N GLN A 169 -7.47 12.00 -15.19
CA GLN A 169 -8.56 12.26 -16.11
C GLN A 169 -8.77 11.09 -17.09
N ASP A 170 -7.70 10.53 -17.66
CA ASP A 170 -7.80 9.36 -18.53
C ASP A 170 -8.48 8.17 -17.82
N GLY A 171 -8.16 7.94 -16.54
CA GLY A 171 -8.77 6.89 -15.73
C GLY A 171 -10.26 7.13 -15.48
N ILE A 172 -10.65 8.37 -15.20
CA ILE A 172 -12.05 8.78 -15.06
C ILE A 172 -12.80 8.57 -16.38
N ASP A 173 -12.20 8.92 -17.51
CA ASP A 173 -12.81 8.75 -18.83
C ASP A 173 -13.03 7.24 -19.14
N ILE A 174 -12.09 6.36 -18.78
CA ILE A 174 -12.26 4.90 -18.90
C ILE A 174 -13.41 4.39 -18.03
N ALA A 175 -13.55 4.90 -16.81
CA ALA A 175 -14.62 4.52 -15.91
C ALA A 175 -15.99 4.95 -16.46
N ALA A 176 -16.08 6.18 -16.97
CA ALA A 176 -17.26 6.72 -17.63
C ALA A 176 -17.64 5.91 -18.88
N ASP A 177 -16.67 5.54 -19.72
CA ASP A 177 -16.86 4.68 -20.90
C ASP A 177 -17.47 3.31 -20.51
N SER A 178 -17.18 2.84 -19.29
CA SER A 178 -17.62 1.53 -18.76
C SER A 178 -18.83 1.62 -17.82
N ALA A 179 -19.44 2.81 -17.69
CA ALA A 179 -20.56 3.09 -16.77
C ALA A 179 -20.29 2.68 -15.32
N THR A 180 -19.06 2.92 -14.83
CA THR A 180 -18.68 2.75 -13.42
C THR A 180 -18.13 4.05 -12.87
N ASP A 181 -18.29 4.26 -11.56
CA ASP A 181 -17.82 5.47 -10.88
C ASP A 181 -16.51 5.20 -10.14
N ILE A 182 -15.58 6.17 -10.22
CA ILE A 182 -14.37 6.18 -9.41
C ILE A 182 -14.65 6.93 -8.12
N THR A 183 -14.38 6.26 -6.99
CA THR A 183 -14.46 6.85 -5.65
C THR A 183 -13.08 7.08 -5.04
N ASP A 184 -12.06 6.37 -5.53
CA ASP A 184 -10.74 6.31 -4.92
C ASP A 184 -9.63 6.54 -5.94
N VAL A 185 -8.59 7.28 -5.54
CA VAL A 185 -7.36 7.45 -6.33
C VAL A 185 -6.13 7.22 -5.46
N ALA A 186 -5.34 6.21 -5.79
CA ALA A 186 -4.01 5.99 -5.22
C ALA A 186 -2.94 6.71 -6.02
N LEU A 187 -2.18 7.57 -5.34
CA LEU A 187 -0.99 8.22 -5.88
C LEU A 187 0.24 7.49 -5.35
N CYS A 188 0.98 6.83 -6.25
CA CYS A 188 2.09 5.98 -5.86
C CYS A 188 3.43 6.66 -6.08
N ASP A 189 4.23 6.75 -5.01
CA ASP A 189 5.64 7.09 -5.07
C ASP A 189 6.50 5.85 -5.38
N THR A 190 6.23 5.26 -6.55
CA THR A 190 6.75 3.95 -6.98
C THR A 190 8.28 3.82 -6.92
N MET A 191 9.00 4.94 -6.92
CA MET A 191 10.47 4.98 -6.98
C MET A 191 11.10 5.84 -5.87
N GLY A 192 10.32 6.25 -4.86
CA GLY A 192 10.79 7.03 -3.71
C GLY A 192 11.29 8.44 -4.06
N TRP A 193 10.62 9.13 -4.98
CA TRP A 193 10.95 10.50 -5.43
C TRP A 193 10.20 11.59 -4.68
N ALA A 194 9.11 11.25 -3.97
CA ALA A 194 8.30 12.25 -3.31
C ALA A 194 9.08 12.97 -2.20
N ASN A 195 8.72 14.23 -2.01
CA ASN A 195 9.09 15.04 -0.87
C ASN A 195 7.85 15.83 -0.42
N PRO A 196 7.83 16.40 0.81
CA PRO A 196 6.64 17.04 1.34
C PRO A 196 6.05 18.12 0.43
N SER A 197 6.89 18.95 -0.20
CA SER A 197 6.43 20.01 -1.11
C SER A 197 5.75 19.45 -2.36
N LEU A 198 6.21 18.30 -2.85
CA LEU A 198 5.60 17.64 -4.00
C LEU A 198 4.28 16.95 -3.64
N ILE A 199 4.20 16.36 -2.43
CA ILE A 199 2.93 15.87 -1.87
C ILE A 199 1.92 17.03 -1.79
N ASP A 200 2.32 18.16 -1.20
CA ASP A 200 1.50 19.38 -1.10
C ASP A 200 0.96 19.83 -2.47
N SER A 201 1.83 19.86 -3.49
CA SER A 201 1.45 20.29 -4.84
C SER A 201 0.48 19.33 -5.53
N VAL A 202 0.82 18.04 -5.58
CA VAL A 202 0.02 17.04 -6.33
C VAL A 202 -1.31 16.78 -5.62
N VAL A 203 -1.29 16.47 -4.33
CA VAL A 203 -2.49 16.16 -3.55
C VAL A 203 -3.42 17.38 -3.50
N GLY A 204 -2.88 18.58 -3.28
CA GLY A 204 -3.67 19.82 -3.27
C GLY A 204 -4.40 20.07 -4.60
N LYS A 205 -3.74 19.81 -5.73
CA LYS A 205 -4.35 19.94 -7.07
C LYS A 205 -5.39 18.87 -7.37
N VAL A 206 -5.14 17.62 -6.97
CA VAL A 206 -6.12 16.54 -7.12
C VAL A 206 -7.38 16.85 -6.31
N ARG A 207 -7.24 17.23 -5.04
CA ARG A 207 -8.37 17.63 -4.18
C ARG A 207 -9.14 18.83 -4.73
N SER A 208 -8.43 19.81 -5.29
CA SER A 208 -9.08 21.00 -5.85
C SER A 208 -9.91 20.67 -7.10
N ARG A 209 -9.47 19.71 -7.91
CA ARG A 209 -10.14 19.32 -9.15
C ARG A 209 -11.22 18.27 -8.95
N TRP A 210 -11.01 17.33 -8.02
CA TRP A 210 -11.92 16.24 -7.71
C TRP A 210 -12.11 16.14 -6.19
N PRO A 211 -12.92 17.03 -5.59
CA PRO A 211 -13.08 17.10 -4.14
C PRO A 211 -13.73 15.86 -3.52
N ASP A 212 -14.48 15.09 -4.33
CA ASP A 212 -15.21 13.90 -3.87
C ASP A 212 -14.37 12.61 -3.93
N LEU A 213 -13.17 12.65 -4.54
CA LEU A 213 -12.29 11.49 -4.57
C LEU A 213 -11.57 11.29 -3.24
N THR A 214 -11.64 10.06 -2.73
CA THR A 214 -10.79 9.63 -1.62
C THR A 214 -9.39 9.40 -2.14
N ILE A 215 -8.41 10.15 -1.62
CA ILE A 215 -7.01 10.01 -2.01
C ILE A 215 -6.33 8.99 -1.09
N HIS A 216 -5.62 8.05 -1.72
CA HIS A 216 -4.75 7.07 -1.08
C HIS A 216 -3.30 7.44 -1.40
N LEU A 217 -2.40 7.31 -0.43
CA LEU A 217 -0.97 7.48 -0.66
C LEU A 217 -0.24 6.14 -0.48
N HIS A 218 0.44 5.72 -1.54
CA HIS A 218 1.36 4.59 -1.53
C HIS A 218 2.77 5.15 -1.59
N LEU A 219 3.46 5.20 -0.45
CA LEU A 219 4.73 5.91 -0.31
C LEU A 219 5.87 4.92 -0.10
N HIS A 220 6.98 5.17 -0.81
CA HIS A 220 8.22 4.44 -0.59
C HIS A 220 9.21 5.28 0.21
N ASP A 221 9.94 4.64 1.11
CA ASP A 221 10.95 5.25 1.97
C ASP A 221 12.39 5.05 1.47
N THR A 222 12.56 4.79 0.17
CA THR A 222 13.86 4.54 -0.48
C THR A 222 14.92 5.61 -0.19
N ARG A 223 14.51 6.83 0.19
CA ARG A 223 15.39 7.97 0.51
C ARG A 223 15.12 8.58 1.90
N GLY A 224 14.38 7.89 2.77
CA GLY A 224 14.11 8.35 4.14
C GLY A 224 13.13 9.53 4.24
N LEU A 225 12.26 9.71 3.24
CA LEU A 225 11.27 10.79 3.19
C LEU A 225 9.83 10.31 3.34
N GLY A 226 9.59 9.01 3.39
CA GLY A 226 8.27 8.39 3.33
C GLY A 226 7.34 8.84 4.47
N ILE A 227 7.78 8.79 5.72
CA ILE A 227 6.96 9.26 6.86
C ILE A 227 6.76 10.79 6.83
N ALA A 228 7.76 11.56 6.39
CA ALA A 228 7.59 13.00 6.18
C ALA A 228 6.57 13.32 5.07
N ASN A 229 6.53 12.51 4.02
CA ASN A 229 5.55 12.57 2.95
C ASN A 229 4.16 12.18 3.44
N ALA A 230 4.05 11.16 4.29
CA ALA A 230 2.80 10.79 4.94
C ALA A 230 2.25 11.94 5.79
N GLN A 231 3.11 12.59 6.60
CA GLN A 231 2.75 13.79 7.36
C GLN A 231 2.21 14.92 6.49
N ALA A 232 2.82 15.15 5.32
CA ALA A 232 2.33 16.15 4.37
C ALA A 232 0.93 15.79 3.86
N GLY A 233 0.70 14.52 3.49
CA GLY A 233 -0.61 14.00 3.11
C GLY A 233 -1.66 14.16 4.21
N LEU A 234 -1.31 13.84 5.47
CA LEU A 234 -2.20 14.00 6.62
C LEU A 234 -2.68 15.44 6.81
N ARG A 235 -1.78 16.44 6.67
CA ARG A 235 -2.14 17.87 6.73
C ARG A 235 -3.08 18.30 5.61
N LEU A 236 -3.08 17.56 4.51
CA LEU A 236 -3.98 17.75 3.37
C LEU A 236 -5.20 16.84 3.48
N GLY A 237 -5.48 16.25 4.64
CA GLY A 237 -6.65 15.42 4.91
C GLY A 237 -6.68 14.07 4.19
N VAL A 238 -5.54 13.55 3.74
CA VAL A 238 -5.44 12.15 3.28
C VAL A 238 -5.66 11.22 4.47
N THR A 239 -6.51 10.22 4.30
CA THR A 239 -6.88 9.26 5.36
C THR A 239 -6.50 7.82 5.03
N HIS A 240 -6.07 7.52 3.80
CA HIS A 240 -5.79 6.16 3.34
C HIS A 240 -4.32 6.02 2.94
N PHE A 241 -3.65 5.02 3.50
CA PHE A 241 -2.23 4.76 3.27
C PHE A 241 -1.98 3.28 3.03
N ASP A 242 -1.15 2.99 2.03
CA ASP A 242 -0.61 1.65 1.81
C ASP A 242 0.76 1.57 2.52
N THR A 243 0.94 0.56 3.37
CA THR A 243 2.15 0.36 4.18
C THR A 243 2.56 -1.10 4.20
N THR A 244 3.74 -1.39 4.74
CA THR A 244 4.18 -2.77 4.96
C THR A 244 4.78 -2.95 6.34
N VAL A 245 4.48 -4.09 6.97
CA VAL A 245 5.08 -4.47 8.25
C VAL A 245 6.60 -4.46 8.16
N GLY A 246 7.25 -3.81 9.13
CA GLY A 246 8.68 -3.61 9.18
C GLY A 246 9.28 -2.77 8.04
N GLY A 247 8.47 -2.19 7.16
CA GLY A 247 8.96 -1.57 5.91
C GLY A 247 9.43 -2.61 4.89
N LEU A 248 8.85 -3.82 4.94
CA LEU A 248 9.07 -4.86 3.94
C LEU A 248 8.80 -4.36 2.51
N GLY A 249 9.46 -4.99 1.55
CA GLY A 249 9.24 -4.69 0.15
C GLY A 249 10.26 -3.73 -0.42
N GLY A 250 10.00 -3.31 -1.65
CA GLY A 250 10.98 -2.64 -2.48
C GLY A 250 10.54 -2.61 -3.92
N CYS A 251 10.99 -1.59 -4.63
CA CYS A 251 10.79 -1.52 -6.06
C CYS A 251 11.99 -2.18 -6.76
N PRO A 252 11.84 -3.23 -7.60
CA PRO A 252 12.95 -3.75 -8.39
C PRO A 252 13.54 -2.71 -9.35
N PHE A 253 12.80 -1.61 -9.58
CA PHE A 253 13.24 -0.45 -10.37
C PHE A 253 13.83 0.68 -9.51
N ALA A 254 13.76 0.61 -8.18
CA ALA A 254 14.61 1.43 -7.33
C ALA A 254 16.03 0.91 -7.55
N ALA A 255 16.85 1.66 -8.28
CA ALA A 255 18.21 1.29 -8.67
C ALA A 255 19.19 1.06 -7.48
N HIS A 256 18.68 1.01 -6.25
CA HIS A 256 19.42 1.01 -4.99
C HIS A 256 19.17 -0.31 -4.26
N LYS A 257 20.15 -1.21 -4.30
CA LYS A 257 20.10 -2.44 -3.52
C LYS A 257 20.07 -2.12 -2.03
N GLY A 258 19.10 -2.68 -1.29
CA GLY A 258 19.00 -2.58 0.17
C GLY A 258 18.38 -1.30 0.70
N ALA A 259 17.88 -0.41 -0.16
CA ALA A 259 17.06 0.71 0.30
C ALA A 259 15.64 0.23 0.64
N PRO A 260 14.97 0.81 1.65
CA PRO A 260 13.59 0.48 1.97
C PRO A 260 12.66 0.65 0.76
N GLY A 261 11.68 -0.24 0.66
CA GLY A 261 10.54 -0.10 -0.24
C GLY A 261 9.51 0.82 0.34
N ASN A 262 8.41 0.25 0.80
CA ASN A 262 7.26 0.96 1.34
C ASN A 262 7.58 1.57 2.72
N ILE A 263 6.79 2.56 3.13
CA ILE A 263 6.83 3.03 4.52
C ILE A 263 6.39 1.92 5.48
N ALA A 264 7.04 1.88 6.64
CA ALA A 264 6.75 0.92 7.68
C ALA A 264 5.40 1.20 8.36
N THR A 265 4.58 0.16 8.50
CA THR A 265 3.27 0.25 9.18
C THR A 265 3.41 0.75 10.61
N GLU A 266 4.43 0.27 11.34
CA GLU A 266 4.65 0.66 12.74
C GLU A 266 4.95 2.15 12.88
N GLU A 267 5.73 2.71 11.96
CA GLU A 267 6.15 4.12 12.01
C GLU A 267 4.98 5.05 11.69
N LEU A 268 4.11 4.68 10.74
CA LEU A 268 2.91 5.45 10.44
C LEU A 268 1.89 5.38 11.59
N VAL A 269 1.71 4.20 12.19
CA VAL A 269 0.83 4.02 13.35
C VAL A 269 1.35 4.83 14.54
N MET A 270 2.66 4.78 14.82
CA MET A 270 3.27 5.60 15.87
C MET A 270 3.05 7.10 15.61
N LEU A 271 3.28 7.58 14.38
CA LEU A 271 3.02 8.98 14.02
C LEU A 271 1.55 9.37 14.28
N ALA A 272 0.62 8.51 13.86
CA ALA A 272 -0.82 8.73 14.02
C ALA A 272 -1.21 8.80 15.50
N GLU A 273 -0.78 7.82 16.32
CA GLU A 273 -1.04 7.78 17.76
C GLU A 273 -0.51 9.04 18.47
N GLU A 274 0.72 9.45 18.16
CA GLU A 274 1.35 10.64 18.74
C GLU A 274 0.67 11.95 18.34
N GLN A 275 -0.11 11.93 17.26
CA GLN A 275 -0.93 13.06 16.81
C GLN A 275 -2.39 12.96 17.25
N GLY A 276 -2.75 11.91 18.00
CA GLY A 276 -4.12 11.66 18.43
C GLY A 276 -5.06 11.24 17.30
N ILE A 277 -4.52 10.67 16.22
CA ILE A 277 -5.28 10.15 15.08
C ILE A 277 -5.52 8.66 15.32
N ALA A 278 -6.78 8.22 15.29
CA ALA A 278 -7.10 6.82 15.51
C ALA A 278 -6.72 5.94 14.31
N THR A 279 -6.12 4.78 14.56
CA THR A 279 -5.87 3.75 13.53
C THR A 279 -6.65 2.47 13.81
N GLY A 280 -6.95 2.19 15.10
CA GLY A 280 -7.50 0.91 15.54
C GLY A 280 -6.47 -0.22 15.63
N ILE A 281 -5.20 0.08 15.34
CA ILE A 281 -4.10 -0.89 15.34
C ILE A 281 -3.37 -0.86 16.69
N ASP A 282 -3.12 -2.03 17.26
CA ASP A 282 -2.24 -2.20 18.42
C ASP A 282 -0.78 -2.16 17.96
N LEU A 283 -0.11 -1.02 18.22
CA LEU A 283 1.28 -0.80 17.82
C LEU A 283 2.26 -1.78 18.48
N ASP A 284 2.05 -2.13 19.75
CA ASP A 284 2.96 -3.05 20.45
C ASP A 284 2.82 -4.46 19.86
N ALA A 285 1.59 -4.93 19.59
CA ALA A 285 1.38 -6.19 18.89
C ALA A 285 1.95 -6.17 17.47
N LEU A 286 1.79 -5.05 16.73
CA LEU A 286 2.33 -4.92 15.39
C LEU A 286 3.87 -4.99 15.36
N ILE A 287 4.55 -4.38 16.34
CA ILE A 287 6.02 -4.47 16.46
C ILE A 287 6.47 -5.93 16.67
N GLU A 288 5.77 -6.70 17.49
CA GLU A 288 6.04 -8.14 17.65
C GLU A 288 5.84 -8.91 16.34
N VAL A 289 4.81 -8.56 15.57
CA VAL A 289 4.61 -9.13 14.22
C VAL A 289 5.72 -8.71 13.25
N GLY A 290 6.24 -7.49 13.36
CA GLY A 290 7.41 -7.05 12.59
C GLY A 290 8.68 -7.82 12.94
N HIS A 291 8.89 -8.19 14.21
CA HIS A 291 9.96 -9.12 14.59
C HIS A 291 9.74 -10.53 14.01
N MET A 292 8.50 -11.02 13.97
CA MET A 292 8.18 -12.26 13.28
C MET A 292 8.52 -12.17 11.78
N ALA A 293 8.14 -11.08 11.11
CA ALA A 293 8.47 -10.84 9.70
C ALA A 293 9.99 -10.83 9.46
N GLU A 294 10.76 -10.15 10.32
CA GLU A 294 12.22 -10.12 10.28
C GLU A 294 12.84 -11.53 10.37
N ASN A 295 12.30 -12.37 11.24
CA ASN A 295 12.73 -13.76 11.38
C ASN A 295 12.38 -14.61 10.15
N ILE A 296 11.20 -14.39 9.55
CA ILE A 296 10.76 -15.12 8.33
C ILE A 296 11.68 -14.80 7.15
N VAL A 297 12.01 -13.53 6.93
CA VAL A 297 12.88 -13.13 5.80
C VAL A 297 14.37 -13.34 6.08
N GLY A 298 14.74 -13.50 7.35
CA GLY A 298 16.10 -13.86 7.77
C GLY A 298 17.11 -12.71 7.67
N HIS A 299 16.65 -11.47 7.57
CA HIS A 299 17.49 -10.27 7.60
C HIS A 299 16.78 -9.13 8.32
N PRO A 300 17.52 -8.15 8.87
CA PRO A 300 16.93 -6.98 9.51
C PRO A 300 15.96 -6.22 8.60
N LEU A 301 14.83 -5.80 9.16
CA LEU A 301 13.87 -4.92 8.49
C LEU A 301 14.15 -3.44 8.82
N PRO A 302 13.84 -2.50 7.90
CA PRO A 302 14.27 -1.11 8.02
C PRO A 302 13.51 -0.28 9.06
N SER A 303 12.32 -0.70 9.48
CA SER A 303 11.50 0.03 10.45
C SER A 303 12.28 0.31 11.75
N ALA A 304 12.48 1.59 12.04
CA ALA A 304 13.14 2.06 13.25
C ALA A 304 12.29 1.73 14.50
N ALA A 305 10.98 1.66 14.36
CA ALA A 305 10.06 1.30 15.45
C ALA A 305 10.31 -0.12 15.97
N LEU A 306 10.78 -1.06 15.13
CA LEU A 306 11.16 -2.41 15.57
C LEU A 306 12.36 -2.41 16.51
N ARG A 307 13.15 -1.32 16.56
CA ARG A 307 14.28 -1.19 17.49
C ARG A 307 13.96 -0.23 18.62
N GLY A 308 13.22 0.83 18.33
CA GLY A 308 12.84 1.88 19.27
C GLY A 308 11.71 1.48 20.21
N GLY A 309 10.85 0.56 19.81
CA GLY A 309 9.59 0.25 20.51
C GLY A 309 8.59 1.41 20.47
N SER A 310 7.44 1.21 21.10
CA SER A 310 6.44 2.26 21.28
C SER A 310 6.75 3.18 22.47
N LEU A 311 6.09 4.34 22.52
CA LEU A 311 6.17 5.25 23.67
C LEU A 311 5.25 4.85 24.84
N SER A 312 4.36 3.86 24.63
CA SER A 312 3.36 3.42 25.61
C SER A 312 4.02 2.97 26.93
N SER A 313 5.05 2.13 26.82
CA SER A 313 5.77 1.54 27.96
C SER A 313 6.55 2.57 28.78
N PHE A 314 7.07 3.62 28.12
CA PHE A 314 7.78 4.71 28.78
C PHE A 314 6.82 5.62 29.56
N ARG A 315 5.66 5.95 28.97
CA ARG A 315 4.61 6.72 29.64
C ARG A 315 4.06 6.00 30.87
N SER A 316 3.80 4.70 30.76
CA SER A 316 3.29 3.88 31.88
C SER A 316 4.29 3.79 33.05
N ARG A 317 5.59 3.71 32.75
CA ARG A 317 6.64 3.72 33.78
C ARG A 317 6.76 5.10 34.45
N ALA A 318 6.77 6.17 33.66
CA ALA A 318 6.88 7.53 34.19
C ALA A 318 5.71 7.92 35.11
N SER A 319 4.48 7.51 34.77
CA SER A 319 3.30 7.81 35.60
C SER A 319 3.35 7.10 36.97
N LYS A 320 3.84 5.85 37.01
CA LYS A 320 4.05 5.10 38.27
C LYS A 320 5.12 5.75 39.16
N THR A 321 6.24 6.17 38.57
CA THR A 321 7.32 6.84 39.32
C THR A 321 6.87 8.20 39.88
N ASN A 322 6.11 8.98 39.11
CA ASN A 322 5.58 10.27 39.58
C ASN A 322 4.62 10.11 40.76
N HIS A 323 3.82 9.03 40.80
CA HIS A 323 2.98 8.71 41.95
C HIS A 323 3.79 8.35 43.20
N GLN A 324 4.95 7.69 43.04
CA GLN A 324 5.82 7.33 44.16
C GLN A 324 6.63 8.51 44.72
N LEU A 325 6.89 9.55 43.91
CA LEU A 325 7.60 10.76 44.35
C LEU A 325 6.67 11.79 45.04
N GLN A 326 5.35 11.60 44.98
CA GLN A 326 4.35 12.45 45.62
C GLN A 326 3.90 11.94 46.99
N HIS A 327 4.47 10.83 47.47
CA HIS A 327 4.24 10.21 48.78
C HIS A 327 5.54 10.10 49.56
#